data_AF-A0A4V3MR06-F1
#
_entry.id   AF-A0A4V3MR06-F1
#
_cell.length_a   1.000
_cell.length_b   1.000
_cell.length_c   1.000
_cell.angle_alpha   90.00
_cell.angle_beta   90.00
_cell.angle_gamma   90.00
#
_symmetry.space_group_name_H-M   'P 1'
#
loop_
_entity.id
_entity.type
_entity.pdbx_description
1 polymer ?
#
loop_
_entity_poly.entity_id
_entity_poly.type
_entity_poly.pdbx_seq_one_letter_code
_entity_poly.pdbx_strand_id
1 'polypeptide(L)'
;MHAGSPEKKPLDRQASIASALRTVATEQAGIAELAAALENGLAEPFARAVDMVSRIDGRVIVTGVGKSGHIGSKIAATLASTGTP
;
A
#
# COMPACT_ATOMS: atom_id res chain seq x y z
N MET A 1 35.61 21.62 -24.24
CA MET A 1 35.07 22.49 -23.18
C MET A 1 33.97 21.71 -22.45
N HIS A 2 34.33 20.97 -21.40
CA HIS A 2 33.37 20.21 -20.60
C HIS A 2 32.67 21.17 -19.64
N ALA A 3 31.38 21.43 -19.86
CA ALA A 3 30.54 22.14 -18.90
C ALA A 3 30.52 21.34 -17.59
N GLY A 4 30.89 21.99 -16.49
CA GLY A 4 30.96 21.39 -15.17
C GLY A 4 29.65 20.70 -14.79
N SER A 5 29.76 19.51 -14.20
CA SER A 5 28.61 18.79 -13.64
C SER A 5 27.90 19.69 -12.64
N PRO A 6 26.56 19.76 -12.64
CA PRO A 6 25.84 20.64 -11.73
C PRO A 6 26.16 20.27 -10.29
N GLU A 7 26.64 21.26 -9.54
CA GLU A 7 26.92 21.15 -8.12
C GLU A 7 25.62 20.76 -7.39
N LYS A 8 25.59 19.58 -6.77
CA LYS A 8 24.38 19.11 -6.07
C LYS A 8 24.13 20.01 -4.87
N LYS A 9 23.03 20.74 -4.89
CA LYS A 9 22.60 21.61 -3.80
C LYS A 9 22.61 20.83 -2.46
N PRO A 10 23.13 21.42 -1.36
CA PRO A 10 23.10 20.79 -0.05
C PRO A 10 21.67 20.41 0.34
N LEU A 11 21.50 19.22 0.91
CA LEU A 11 20.21 18.73 1.40
C LEU A 11 19.74 19.61 2.56
N ASP A 12 18.54 20.18 2.44
CA ASP A 12 17.88 20.83 3.57
C ASP A 12 17.31 19.75 4.50
N ARG A 13 18.00 19.52 5.62
CA ARG A 13 17.63 18.53 6.62
C ARG A 13 16.26 18.83 7.23
N GLN A 14 15.95 20.10 7.51
CA GLN A 14 14.68 20.48 8.12
C GLN A 14 13.52 20.26 7.15
N ALA A 15 13.70 20.64 5.88
CA ALA A 15 12.71 20.36 4.84
C ALA A 15 12.51 18.85 4.61
N SER A 16 13.58 18.05 4.67
CA SER A 16 13.52 16.59 4.51
C SER A 16 12.72 15.93 5.63
N ILE A 17 12.99 16.30 6.90
CA ILE A 17 12.23 15.80 8.05
C ILE A 17 10.78 16.26 7.99
N ALA A 18 10.53 17.53 7.65
CA ALA A 18 9.17 18.03 7.47
C ALA A 18 8.41 17.25 6.39
N SER A 19 9.07 16.86 5.29
CA SER A 19 8.46 16.04 4.25
C SER A 19 8.15 14.63 4.73
N ALA A 20 9.07 13.98 5.45
CA ALA A 20 8.84 12.65 6.01
C ALA A 20 7.65 12.65 6.99
N LEU A 21 7.58 13.63 7.88
CA LEU A 21 6.47 13.79 8.83
C LEU A 21 5.14 14.01 8.11
N ARG A 22 5.11 14.81 7.03
CA ARG A 22 3.89 14.96 6.21
C ARG A 22 3.46 13.64 5.59
N THR A 23 4.39 12.87 5.02
CA THR A 23 4.07 11.55 4.43
C THR A 23 3.44 10.63 5.47
N VAL A 24 4.06 10.48 6.64
CA VAL A 24 3.53 9.63 7.72
C VAL A 24 2.15 10.12 8.18
N ALA A 25 1.95 11.42 8.33
CA ALA A 25 0.66 11.98 8.70
C ALA A 25 -0.44 11.69 7.65
N THR A 26 -0.11 11.77 6.36
CA THR A 26 -1.04 11.39 5.27
C THR A 26 -1.37 9.91 5.31
N GLU A 27 -0.40 9.04 5.56
CA GLU A 27 -0.64 7.59 5.68
C GLU A 27 -1.53 7.25 6.88
N GLN A 28 -1.29 7.89 8.03
CA GLN A 28 -2.14 7.73 9.22
C GLN A 28 -3.58 8.17 8.95
N ALA A 29 -3.78 9.31 8.30
CA ALA A 29 -5.11 9.77 7.90
C ALA A 29 -5.80 8.76 6.97
N GLY A 30 -5.08 8.21 5.98
CA GLY A 30 -5.63 7.20 5.09
C GLY A 30 -6.07 5.92 5.80
N ILE A 31 -5.33 5.47 6.83
CA ILE A 31 -5.72 4.32 7.65
C ILE A 31 -6.96 4.63 8.49
N ALA A 32 -7.06 5.85 9.06
CA ALA A 32 -8.23 6.27 9.81
C ALA A 32 -9.50 6.31 8.93
N GLU A 33 -9.39 6.83 7.70
CA GLU A 33 -10.50 6.83 6.73
C GLU A 33 -10.91 5.41 6.32
N LEU A 34 -9.96 4.48 6.19
CA LEU A 34 -10.28 3.07 5.93
C LEU A 34 -11.09 2.44 7.07
N ALA A 35 -10.73 2.74 8.33
CA ALA A 35 -11.50 2.29 9.49
C ALA A 35 -12.92 2.87 9.48
N ALA A 36 -13.06 4.17 9.23
CA ALA A 36 -14.37 4.81 9.10
C ALA A 36 -15.21 4.22 7.95
N ALA A 37 -14.58 3.89 6.81
CA ALA A 37 -15.26 3.24 5.70
C ALA A 37 -15.76 1.83 6.06
N LEU A 38 -14.99 1.06 6.84
CA LEU A 38 -15.43 -0.24 7.35
C LEU A 38 -16.66 -0.11 8.24
N GLU A 39 -16.77 0.96 9.03
CA GLU A 39 -17.97 1.25 9.83
C GLU A 39 -19.14 1.81 9.00
N ASN A 40 -18.87 2.30 7.78
CA ASN A 40 -19.84 3.00 6.94
C ASN A 40 -19.88 2.48 5.49
N GLY A 41 -20.44 1.29 5.30
CA GLY A 41 -20.77 0.73 3.99
C GLY A 41 -19.74 -0.23 3.38
N LEU A 42 -18.49 -0.25 3.85
CA LEU A 42 -17.48 -1.19 3.39
C LEU A 42 -17.47 -2.52 4.17
N ALA A 43 -18.00 -2.57 5.40
CA ALA A 43 -18.03 -3.80 6.23
C ALA A 43 -18.59 -5.02 5.49
N GLU A 44 -19.75 -4.87 4.88
CA GLU A 44 -20.49 -5.99 4.28
C GLU A 44 -19.79 -6.51 3.00
N PRO A 45 -19.39 -5.67 2.03
CA PRO A 45 -18.52 -6.10 0.93
C PRO A 45 -17.20 -6.74 1.39
N PHE A 46 -16.58 -6.22 2.45
CA PHE A 46 -15.35 -6.77 3.01
C PHE A 46 -15.58 -8.18 3.58
N ALA A 47 -16.61 -8.36 4.40
CA ALA A 47 -16.96 -9.66 4.97
C ALA A 47 -17.26 -10.70 3.89
N ARG A 48 -17.98 -10.33 2.82
CA ARG A 48 -18.21 -11.22 1.67
C ARG A 48 -16.93 -11.60 0.96
N ALA A 49 -15.99 -10.66 0.78
CA ALA A 49 -14.71 -10.97 0.16
C ALA A 49 -13.91 -12.00 0.99
N VAL A 50 -13.91 -11.85 2.32
CA VAL A 50 -13.28 -12.82 3.23
C VAL A 50 -13.96 -14.19 3.14
N ASP A 51 -15.30 -14.25 3.18
CA ASP A 51 -16.05 -15.50 3.07
C ASP A 51 -15.77 -16.20 1.73
N MET A 52 -15.80 -15.47 0.61
CA MET A 52 -15.46 -16.01 -0.71
C MET A 52 -14.04 -16.60 -0.75
N VAL A 53 -13.04 -15.86 -0.25
CA VAL A 53 -11.64 -16.32 -0.23
C VAL A 53 -11.47 -17.55 0.68
N SER A 54 -12.16 -17.58 1.82
CA SER A 54 -12.06 -18.69 2.78
C SER A 54 -12.64 -20.02 2.27
N ARG A 55 -13.51 -19.96 1.25
CA ARG A 55 -14.23 -21.12 0.70
C ARG A 55 -13.67 -21.61 -0.63
N ILE A 56 -12.58 -21.03 -1.15
CA ILE A 56 -12.05 -21.46 -2.44
C ILE A 56 -11.38 -22.83 -2.32
N ASP A 57 -11.64 -23.72 -3.28
CA ASP A 57 -10.88 -24.96 -3.47
C ASP A 57 -9.67 -24.76 -4.41
N GLY A 58 -9.57 -23.57 -5.01
CA GLY A 58 -8.61 -23.21 -6.04
C GLY A 58 -7.50 -22.29 -5.53
N ARG A 59 -7.19 -21.25 -6.31
CA ARG A 59 -6.15 -20.27 -6.01
C ARG A 59 -6.67 -18.84 -6.08
N VAL A 60 -6.14 -17.95 -5.23
CA VAL A 60 -6.37 -16.51 -5.34
C VAL A 60 -5.34 -15.90 -6.30
N ILE A 61 -5.83 -15.38 -7.42
CA ILE A 61 -4.98 -14.65 -8.37
C ILE A 61 -5.06 -13.14 -8.08
N VAL A 62 -3.95 -12.56 -7.66
CA VAL A 62 -3.81 -11.11 -7.46
C VAL A 62 -3.01 -10.50 -8.61
N THR A 63 -3.56 -9.50 -9.29
CA THR A 63 -2.92 -8.85 -10.45
C THR A 63 -3.01 -7.33 -10.37
N GLY A 64 -2.08 -6.63 -11.03
CA GLY A 64 -1.98 -5.17 -11.07
C GLY A 64 -0.71 -4.73 -11.78
N VAL A 65 -0.63 -3.45 -12.16
CA VAL A 65 0.52 -2.89 -12.89
C VAL A 65 1.19 -1.75 -12.11
N GLY A 66 2.51 -1.63 -12.20
CA GLY A 66 3.27 -0.61 -11.48
C GLY A 66 3.21 -0.80 -9.97
N LYS A 67 2.99 0.29 -9.22
CA LYS A 67 3.02 0.28 -7.75
C LYS A 67 1.96 -0.66 -7.14
N SER A 68 0.77 -0.73 -7.74
CA SER A 68 -0.29 -1.64 -7.30
C SER A 68 0.07 -3.10 -7.56
N GLY A 69 0.80 -3.41 -8.63
CA GLY A 69 1.35 -4.73 -8.88
C GLY A 69 2.30 -5.20 -7.77
N HIS A 70 3.19 -4.32 -7.31
CA HIS A 70 4.10 -4.64 -6.19
C HIS A 70 3.37 -4.91 -4.87
N ILE A 71 2.31 -4.14 -4.57
CA ILE A 71 1.46 -4.41 -3.40
C ILE A 71 0.71 -5.74 -3.58
N GLY A 72 0.16 -5.99 -4.77
CA GLY A 72 -0.50 -7.24 -5.12
C GLY A 72 0.40 -8.47 -4.92
N SER A 73 1.67 -8.39 -5.34
CA SER A 73 2.66 -9.45 -5.10
C SER A 73 2.88 -9.72 -3.60
N LYS A 74 2.91 -8.68 -2.75
CA LYS A 74 3.01 -8.86 -1.29
C LYS A 74 1.76 -9.49 -0.69
N ILE A 75 0.58 -9.08 -1.17
CA ILE A 75 -0.70 -9.67 -0.74
C ILE A 75 -0.73 -11.15 -1.11
N ALA A 76 -0.42 -11.52 -2.36
CA ALA A 76 -0.36 -12.91 -2.80
C ALA A 76 0.63 -13.75 -1.98
N ALA A 77 1.82 -13.20 -1.69
CA ALA A 77 2.79 -13.88 -0.83
C ALA A 77 2.28 -14.08 0.61
N THR A 78 1.51 -13.14 1.14
CA THR A 78 0.89 -13.24 2.47
C THR A 78 -0.21 -14.29 2.49
N LEU A 79 -1.12 -14.27 1.50
CA LEU A 79 -2.20 -15.26 1.40
C LEU A 79 -1.64 -16.68 1.28
N ALA A 80 -0.62 -16.88 0.42
CA ALA A 80 0.02 -18.17 0.26
C ALA A 80 0.68 -18.66 1.57
N SER A 81 1.28 -17.76 2.36
CA SER A 81 1.90 -18.13 3.64
C SER A 81 0.90 -18.41 4.76
N THR A 82 -0.34 -17.92 4.65
CA THR A 82 -1.44 -18.21 5.59
C THR A 82 -2.32 -19.39 5.17
N GLY A 83 -1.93 -20.15 4.14
CA GLY A 83 -2.67 -21.34 3.70
C GLY A 83 -3.79 -21.04 2.70
N THR A 84 -3.78 -19.86 2.06
CA THR A 84 -4.67 -19.47 0.97
C THR A 84 -3.86 -19.42 -0.33
N PRO A 85 -3.79 -20.53 -1.10
CA PRO A 85 -2.87 -20.70 -2.23
C PRO A 85 -3.31 -19.99 -3.53
#